data_AF-A0A0Q8DGH9-F1
#
_entry.id   AF-A0A0Q8DGH9-F1
#
_cell.length_a   1.000
_cell.length_b   1.000
_cell.length_c   1.000
_cell.angle_alpha   90.00
_cell.angle_beta   90.00
_cell.angle_gamma   90.00
#
_symmetry.space_group_name_H-M   'P 1'
#
loop_
_entity.id
_entity.type
_entity.pdbx_description
1 polymer ?
#
loop_
_entity_poly.entity_id
_entity_poly.type
_entity_poly.pdbx_seq_one_letter_code
_entity_poly.pdbx_strand_id
1 'polypeptide(L)'
;MIARPASHSYLRMTRMLEPGMVVTIEPGLYFIDMLLAELRDQSLAGDIDWAKVDAFGPYGVIRIEDDVACTNDAPGNLSRNAFAALG
;
A
#
# COMPACT_ATOMS: atom_id res chain seq x y z
N MET A 1 -10.65 18.12 -8.58
CA MET A 1 -9.65 17.03 -8.67
C MET A 1 -8.28 17.66 -8.49
N ILE A 2 -7.49 17.15 -7.54
CA ILE A 2 -6.11 17.62 -7.36
C ILE A 2 -5.26 17.02 -8.49
N ALA A 3 -4.29 17.77 -9.02
CA ALA A 3 -3.38 17.25 -10.03
C ALA A 3 -2.56 16.08 -9.44
N ARG A 4 -2.39 15.00 -10.21
CA ARG A 4 -1.54 13.88 -9.80
C ARG A 4 -0.09 14.36 -9.70
N PRO A 5 0.62 14.13 -8.58
CA PRO A 5 2.04 14.44 -8.49
C PRO A 5 2.84 13.67 -9.56
N ALA A 6 3.79 14.34 -10.20
CA ALA A 6 4.59 13.73 -11.29
C ALA A 6 5.35 12.47 -10.83
N SER A 7 5.78 12.42 -9.57
CA SER A 7 6.49 11.27 -8.97
C SER A 7 5.61 10.06 -8.67
N HIS A 8 4.28 10.18 -8.81
CA HIS A 8 3.33 9.13 -8.41
C HIS A 8 2.40 8.76 -9.57
N SER A 9 2.99 8.30 -10.69
CA SER A 9 2.27 8.01 -11.94
C SER A 9 1.14 6.99 -11.78
N TYR A 10 1.26 6.06 -10.85
CA TYR A 10 0.28 5.01 -10.57
C TYR A 10 -0.81 5.40 -9.53
N LEU A 11 -0.77 6.60 -8.95
CA LEU A 11 -1.78 7.06 -7.98
C LEU A 11 -3.16 7.21 -8.63
N ARG A 12 -4.13 6.39 -8.21
CA ARG A 12 -5.46 6.33 -8.83
C ARG A 12 -6.40 7.44 -8.39
N MET A 13 -6.34 7.85 -7.12
CA MET A 13 -7.30 8.78 -6.52
C MET A 13 -6.62 10.09 -6.09
N THR A 14 -7.08 11.21 -6.65
CA THR A 14 -6.66 12.57 -6.28
C THR A 14 -7.85 13.47 -5.93
N ARG A 15 -9.05 12.88 -5.78
CA ARG A 15 -10.22 13.60 -5.29
C ARG A 15 -10.07 13.83 -3.80
N MET A 16 -10.56 14.97 -3.32
CA MET A 16 -10.73 15.21 -1.89
C MET A 16 -11.80 14.25 -1.37
N LEU A 17 -11.51 13.57 -0.25
CA LEU A 17 -12.45 12.65 0.38
C LEU A 17 -13.59 13.44 1.01
N GLU A 18 -14.82 12.98 0.79
CA GLU A 18 -16.04 13.59 1.32
C GLU A 18 -16.91 12.52 1.99
N PRO A 19 -17.71 12.88 3.00
CA PRO A 19 -18.69 11.99 3.61
C PRO A 19 -19.58 11.31 2.56
N GLY A 20 -19.83 10.02 2.71
CA GLY A 20 -20.60 9.20 1.77
C GLY A 20 -19.76 8.50 0.69
N MET A 21 -18.46 8.76 0.61
CA MET A 21 -17.52 7.97 -0.18
C MET A 21 -17.10 6.70 0.57
N VAL A 22 -16.68 5.68 -0.19
CA VAL A 22 -16.00 4.49 0.31
C VAL A 22 -14.75 4.27 -0.53
N VAL A 23 -13.62 4.01 0.12
CA VAL A 23 -12.31 3.87 -0.53
C VAL A 23 -11.54 2.67 0.03
N THR A 24 -10.68 2.08 -0.78
CA THR A 24 -9.74 1.06 -0.30
C THR A 24 -8.49 1.72 0.29
N ILE A 25 -7.99 1.17 1.40
CA ILE A 25 -6.68 1.49 1.96
C ILE A 25 -5.83 0.24 1.84
N GLU A 26 -4.88 0.24 0.91
CA GLU A 26 -4.19 -0.97 0.44
C GLU A 26 -2.64 -0.89 0.45
N PRO A 27 -1.99 -0.51 1.58
CA PRO A 27 -0.53 -0.52 1.65
C PRO A 27 0.03 -1.92 1.35
N GLY A 28 1.09 -1.96 0.54
CA GLY A 28 1.76 -3.20 0.17
C GLY A 28 3.28 -3.10 0.20
N LEU A 29 3.91 -4.23 0.48
CA LEU A 29 5.35 -4.44 0.48
C LEU A 29 5.65 -5.71 -0.32
N TYR A 30 6.57 -5.59 -1.27
CA TYR A 30 6.79 -6.60 -2.29
C TYR A 30 8.29 -6.85 -2.47
N PHE A 31 8.67 -8.12 -2.56
CA PHE A 31 10.00 -8.58 -2.96
C PHE A 31 9.94 -9.00 -4.43
N ILE A 32 9.99 -8.02 -5.34
CA ILE A 32 9.87 -8.27 -6.79
C ILE A 32 11.26 -8.43 -7.38
N ASP A 33 11.61 -9.66 -7.79
CA ASP A 33 12.96 -10.01 -8.27
C ASP A 33 13.48 -9.05 -9.34
N MET A 34 12.65 -8.68 -10.31
CA MET A 34 13.05 -7.76 -11.39
C MET A 34 13.43 -6.37 -10.87
N LEU A 35 12.68 -5.82 -9.91
CA LEU A 35 12.96 -4.50 -9.33
C LEU A 35 14.14 -4.55 -8.35
N LEU A 36 14.27 -5.66 -7.61
CA LEU A 36 15.41 -5.88 -6.71
C LEU A 36 16.71 -6.06 -7.48
N ALA A 37 16.68 -6.76 -8.63
CA ALA A 37 17.83 -6.89 -9.52
C ALA A 37 18.28 -5.52 -10.05
N GLU A 38 17.34 -4.69 -10.51
CA GLU A 38 17.65 -3.31 -10.93
C GLU A 38 18.25 -2.48 -9.79
N LEU A 39 17.72 -2.63 -8.58
CA LEU A 39 18.17 -1.88 -7.40
C LEU A 39 19.57 -2.29 -6.92
N ARG A 40 19.99 -3.55 -7.13
CA ARG A 40 21.35 -4.03 -6.81
C ARG A 40 22.44 -3.30 -7.60
N ASP A 41 22.10 -2.77 -8.78
CA ASP A 41 23.04 -2.06 -9.67
C ASP A 41 23.05 -0.54 -9.45
N GLN A 42 22.20 -0.01 -8.55
CA GLN A 42 22.11 1.42 -8.27
C GLN A 42 22.99 1.84 -7.08
N SER A 43 23.28 3.14 -6.98
CA SER A 43 24.08 3.69 -5.88
C SER A 43 23.46 3.45 -4.48
N LEU A 44 22.15 3.23 -4.43
CA LEU A 44 21.40 2.94 -3.20
C LEU A 44 21.56 1.49 -2.71
N ALA A 45 22.19 0.61 -3.50
CA ALA A 45 22.37 -0.80 -3.12
C ALA A 45 23.12 -0.98 -1.79
N GLY A 46 24.00 -0.04 -1.44
CA GLY A 46 24.75 -0.05 -0.18
C GLY A 46 23.90 0.24 1.06
N ASP A 47 22.71 0.82 0.89
CA ASP A 47 21.79 1.18 1.98
C ASP A 47 20.82 0.03 2.32
N ILE A 48 20.92 -1.10 1.63
CA ILE A 48 19.96 -2.19 1.71
C ILE A 48 20.57 -3.38 2.45
N ASP A 49 19.82 -3.88 3.43
CA ASP A 49 20.13 -5.14 4.11
C ASP A 49 19.70 -6.33 3.23
N TRP A 50 20.58 -6.73 2.30
CA TRP A 50 20.32 -7.82 1.37
C TRP A 50 20.12 -9.17 2.06
N ALA A 51 20.71 -9.39 3.23
CA ALA A 51 20.48 -10.62 3.99
C ALA A 51 19.01 -10.72 4.44
N LYS A 52 18.41 -9.60 4.84
CA LYS A 52 16.96 -9.56 5.13
C LYS A 52 16.12 -9.70 3.87
N VAL A 53 16.50 -9.05 2.77
CA VAL A 53 15.80 -9.20 1.48
C VAL A 53 15.75 -10.68 1.08
N ASP A 54 16.88 -11.37 1.14
CA ASP A 54 16.97 -12.79 0.78
C ASP A 54 16.17 -13.67 1.75
N ALA A 55 16.15 -13.34 3.05
CA ALA A 55 15.35 -14.05 4.05
C ALA A 55 13.84 -13.88 3.85
N PHE A 56 13.38 -12.70 3.41
CA PHE A 56 11.96 -12.41 3.23
C PHE A 56 11.45 -12.65 1.80
N GLY A 57 12.34 -12.71 0.81
CA GLY A 57 12.03 -12.92 -0.60
C GLY A 57 11.08 -14.09 -0.87
N PRO A 58 11.24 -15.27 -0.23
CA PRO A 58 10.33 -16.41 -0.42
C PRO A 58 8.86 -16.14 -0.06
N TYR A 59 8.56 -15.14 0.78
CA TYR A 59 7.17 -14.75 1.09
C TYR A 59 6.54 -13.89 -0.01
N GLY A 60 7.35 -13.33 -0.91
CA GLY A 60 6.92 -12.60 -2.10
C GLY A 60 6.27 -11.26 -1.80
N VAL A 61 4.98 -11.29 -1.44
CA VAL A 61 4.13 -10.09 -1.41
C VAL A 61 3.26 -10.05 -0.17
N ILE A 62 3.16 -8.87 0.42
CA ILE A 62 2.18 -8.53 1.46
C ILE A 62 1.40 -7.32 0.98
N ARG A 63 0.07 -7.41 1.00
CA ARG A 63 -0.82 -6.26 0.88
C ARG A 63 -1.97 -6.45 1.86
N ILE A 64 -2.23 -5.43 2.67
CA ILE A 64 -3.36 -5.41 3.59
C ILE A 64 -4.32 -4.37 3.05
N GLU A 65 -5.54 -4.78 2.74
CA GLU A 65 -6.53 -3.94 2.08
C GLU A 65 -7.83 -3.96 2.89
N ASP A 66 -8.33 -2.76 3.24
CA ASP A 66 -9.61 -2.56 3.91
C ASP A 66 -10.48 -1.59 3.10
N ASP A 67 -11.80 -1.80 3.14
CA ASP A 67 -12.81 -0.86 2.68
C ASP A 67 -13.17 0.12 3.80
N VAL A 68 -12.93 1.40 3.56
CA VAL A 68 -13.11 2.48 4.55
C VAL A 68 -14.15 3.48 4.07
N ALA A 69 -15.24 3.60 4.83
CA ALA A 69 -16.28 4.58 4.61
C ALA A 69 -15.89 5.94 5.20
N CYS A 70 -15.91 6.98 4.36
CA CYS A 70 -15.75 8.36 4.79
C CYS A 70 -17.06 8.86 5.41
N THR A 71 -16.99 9.39 6.63
CA THR A 71 -18.14 9.92 7.35
C THR A 71 -17.94 11.40 7.66
N ASN A 72 -18.92 12.05 8.29
CA ASN A 72 -18.75 13.40 8.84
C ASN A 72 -17.92 13.42 10.14
N ASP A 73 -17.53 12.26 10.64
CA ASP A 73 -16.80 12.04 11.89
C ASP A 73 -15.66 11.02 11.63
N ALA A 74 -15.35 10.15 12.58
CA ALA A 74 -14.38 9.07 12.39
C ALA A 74 -14.73 8.17 11.19
N PRO A 75 -13.73 7.73 10.41
CA PRO A 75 -13.94 6.81 9.30
C PRO A 75 -14.43 5.44 9.80
N GLY A 76 -15.36 4.82 9.05
CA GLY A 76 -15.85 3.48 9.34
C GLY A 76 -15.06 2.42 8.56
N ASN A 77 -14.30 1.57 9.24
CA ASN A 77 -13.61 0.44 8.58
C ASN A 77 -14.55 -0.76 8.45
N LEU A 78 -15.08 -0.98 7.25
CA LEU A 78 -16.10 -1.99 6.97
C LEU A 78 -15.51 -3.39 7.07
N SER A 79 -14.31 -3.61 6.52
CA SER A 79 -13.63 -4.90 6.53
C SER A 79 -13.33 -5.37 7.96
N ARG A 80 -12.73 -4.51 8.79
CA ARG A 80 -12.41 -4.85 10.19
C ARG A 80 -13.65 -5.10 11.03
N ASN A 81 -14.69 -4.29 10.86
CA ASN A 81 -15.96 -4.50 11.56
C ASN A 81 -16.60 -5.83 11.17
N ALA A 82 -16.55 -6.19 9.88
CA ALA A 82 -17.05 -7.48 9.42
C ALA A 82 -16.27 -8.65 10.05
N PHE A 83 -14.93 -8.58 10.10
CA PHE A 83 -14.13 -9.63 10.74
C PHE A 83 -14.36 -9.72 12.25
N ALA A 84 -14.46 -8.59 12.95
CA ALA A 84 -14.74 -8.57 14.39
C ALA A 84 -16.11 -9.19 14.73
N ALA A 85 -17.07 -9.14 13.80
CA ALA A 85 -18.37 -9.77 13.97
C ALA A 85 -18.36 -11.30 13.78
N LEU A 86 -17.25 -11.89 13.30
CA LEU A 86 -17.14 -13.34 13.05
C LEU A 86 -16.65 -14.14 14.27
N GLY A 87 -16.09 -13.50 15.30
CA GLY A 87 -15.52 -14.15 16.49
C GLY A 87 -14.07 -14.59 16.28
#